data_AF-A0A502C0U2-F1
#
_entry.id   AF-A0A502C0U2-F1
#
_cell.length_a   1.000
_cell.length_b   1.000
_cell.length_c   1.000
_cell.angle_alpha   90.00
_cell.angle_beta   90.00
_cell.angle_gamma   90.00
#
_symmetry.space_group_name_H-M   'P 1'
#
loop_
_entity.id
_entity.type
_entity.pdbx_description
1 polymer ?
#
loop_
_entity_poly.entity_id
_entity_poly.type
_entity_poly.pdbx_seq_one_letter_code
_entity_poly.pdbx_strand_id
1 'polypeptide(L)'
;MRRIALFIGTNLAVLLLLSIVCHLFGIDQMAAARGYGGMTGLLAYAAVFGMGGAFISLAMSKMIAKWSTGARVIEQPQNESERWLVDTVRRHAQNAGIGMPEVAIYDAPEMNAFATGMTKNSSLVAVSSGLLQQMDREQVTAVLGHEIGHVANGDMVTLTLIQGVLNTLVILAARIVGRLVDSWMAGGRDDNRGGSGIGYFVVVMVLQLVFGLFASIIVAAFSRWREFRADAAGAQFAGRGAMISALQRLKGNHGESTLPQTIAAFGISGPLTDGLKRLFMSHPPLDERIAALQSAA
;
A
#
# COMPACT_ATOMS: atom_id res chain seq x y z
N MET A 1 -10.50 14.85 8.57
CA MET A 1 -11.95 14.77 8.30
C MET A 1 -12.28 15.25 6.89
N ARG A 2 -12.10 16.54 6.53
CA ARG A 2 -12.42 17.06 5.17
C ARG A 2 -11.75 16.32 4.00
N ARG A 3 -10.48 15.93 4.13
CA ARG A 3 -9.75 15.20 3.06
C ARG A 3 -10.29 13.78 2.83
N ILE A 4 -10.63 13.06 3.89
CA ILE A 4 -11.24 11.72 3.82
C ILE A 4 -12.66 11.83 3.27
N ALA A 5 -13.44 12.83 3.71
CA ALA A 5 -14.79 13.07 3.19
C ALA A 5 -14.78 13.44 1.71
N LEU A 6 -13.86 14.31 1.26
CA LEU A 6 -13.68 14.64 -0.15
C LEU A 6 -13.25 13.42 -0.95
N PHE A 7 -12.30 12.63 -0.44
CA PHE A 7 -11.88 11.40 -1.10
C PHE A 7 -13.04 10.40 -1.24
N ILE A 8 -13.78 10.13 -0.16
CA ILE A 8 -14.95 9.25 -0.19
C ILE A 8 -16.00 9.80 -1.16
N GLY A 9 -16.31 11.10 -1.08
CA GLY A 9 -17.27 11.77 -1.96
C GLY A 9 -16.88 11.67 -3.44
N THR A 10 -15.62 11.91 -3.78
CA THR A 10 -15.12 11.77 -5.16
C THR A 10 -15.21 10.33 -5.64
N ASN A 11 -14.88 9.35 -4.79
CA ASN A 11 -15.00 7.93 -5.16
C ASN A 11 -16.45 7.49 -5.34
N LEU A 12 -17.36 7.93 -4.47
CA LEU A 12 -18.79 7.69 -4.64
C LEU A 12 -19.31 8.35 -5.92
N ALA A 13 -18.86 9.56 -6.25
CA ALA A 13 -19.22 10.24 -7.49
C ALA A 13 -18.70 9.49 -8.73
N VAL A 14 -17.48 8.95 -8.69
CA VAL A 14 -16.92 8.11 -9.77
C VAL A 14 -17.70 6.81 -9.91
N LEU A 15 -18.05 6.14 -8.82
CA LEU A 15 -18.87 4.92 -8.84
C LEU A 15 -20.29 5.21 -9.39
N LEU A 16 -20.89 6.33 -8.99
CA LEU A 16 -22.19 6.78 -9.50
C LEU A 16 -22.12 7.07 -11.00
N LEU A 17 -21.10 7.80 -11.46
CA LEU A 17 -20.88 8.09 -12.87
C LEU A 17 -20.71 6.80 -13.69
N LEU A 18 -19.88 5.87 -13.21
CA LEU A 18 -19.69 4.57 -13.84
C LEU A 18 -21.00 3.77 -13.91
N SER A 19 -21.83 3.82 -12.86
CA SER A 19 -23.15 3.20 -12.86
C SER A 19 -24.06 3.79 -13.94
N ILE A 20 -24.12 5.12 -14.05
CA ILE A 20 -24.92 5.82 -15.07
C ILE A 20 -24.44 5.46 -16.48
N VAL A 21 -23.12 5.49 -16.71
CA VAL A 21 -22.52 5.13 -18.00
C VAL A 21 -22.88 3.68 -18.36
N CYS A 22 -22.69 2.75 -17.43
CA CYS A 22 -23.00 1.34 -17.67
C CYS A 22 -24.49 1.08 -17.94
N HIS A 23 -25.38 1.82 -17.27
CA HIS A 23 -26.82 1.77 -17.50
C HIS A 23 -27.17 2.25 -18.92
N LEU A 24 -26.58 3.36 -19.36
CA LEU A 24 -26.78 3.91 -20.71
C LEU A 24 -26.32 2.94 -21.83
N PHE A 25 -25.29 2.14 -21.56
CA PHE A 25 -24.78 1.13 -22.49
C PHE A 25 -25.46 -0.25 -22.34
N GLY A 26 -26.53 -0.38 -21.55
CA GLY A 26 -27.31 -1.62 -21.44
C GLY A 26 -26.61 -2.75 -20.67
N ILE A 27 -25.52 -2.44 -19.96
CA ILE A 27 -24.71 -3.44 -19.22
C ILE A 27 -25.49 -3.98 -18.00
N ASP A 28 -26.54 -3.28 -17.57
CA ASP A 28 -27.44 -3.67 -16.49
C ASP A 28 -28.20 -4.97 -16.77
N GLN A 29 -28.82 -5.09 -17.95
CA GLN A 29 -29.55 -6.31 -18.35
C GLN A 29 -28.58 -7.49 -18.49
N MET A 30 -27.37 -7.22 -18.97
CA MET A 30 -26.30 -8.20 -19.09
C MET A 30 -25.81 -8.69 -17.72
N ALA A 31 -25.71 -7.81 -16.72
CA ALA A 31 -25.31 -8.17 -15.36
C ALA A 31 -26.37 -9.00 -14.63
N ALA A 32 -27.66 -8.74 -14.89
CA ALA A 32 -28.76 -9.54 -14.34
C ALA A 32 -28.75 -11.00 -14.82
N ALA A 33 -28.43 -11.24 -16.10
CA ALA A 33 -28.41 -12.58 -16.70
C ALA A 33 -27.42 -13.58 -16.07
N ARG A 34 -26.43 -13.11 -15.29
CA ARG A 34 -25.44 -13.97 -14.60
C ARG A 34 -25.63 -14.04 -13.09
N GLY A 35 -26.83 -13.69 -12.59
CA GLY A 35 -27.16 -13.80 -11.16
C GLY A 35 -26.61 -12.67 -10.29
N TYR A 36 -26.00 -11.62 -10.87
CA TYR A 36 -25.60 -10.42 -10.13
C TYR A 36 -26.77 -9.45 -9.89
N GLY A 37 -27.99 -9.74 -10.37
CA GLY A 37 -29.15 -8.86 -10.15
C GLY A 37 -29.08 -7.50 -10.85
N GLY A 38 -28.23 -7.35 -11.88
CA GLY A 38 -28.04 -6.11 -12.63
C GLY A 38 -26.70 -5.43 -12.36
N MET A 39 -26.47 -4.27 -12.98
CA MET A 39 -25.21 -3.51 -12.77
C MET A 39 -25.05 -3.08 -11.33
N THR A 40 -26.14 -2.71 -10.67
CA THR A 40 -26.16 -2.41 -9.25
C THR A 40 -25.56 -3.53 -8.43
N GLY A 41 -25.90 -4.80 -8.70
CA GLY A 41 -25.33 -5.92 -7.94
C GLY A 41 -23.93 -6.34 -8.42
N LEU A 42 -23.53 -6.06 -9.67
CA LEU A 42 -22.13 -6.18 -10.10
C LEU A 42 -21.24 -5.13 -9.42
N LEU A 43 -21.70 -3.89 -9.30
CA LEU A 43 -21.04 -2.81 -8.57
C LEU A 43 -20.98 -3.11 -7.08
N ALA A 44 -22.08 -3.60 -6.49
CA ALA A 44 -22.10 -4.03 -5.08
C ALA A 44 -21.11 -5.17 -4.85
N TYR A 45 -21.09 -6.18 -5.73
CA TYR A 45 -20.09 -7.24 -5.70
C TYR A 45 -18.67 -6.66 -5.77
N ALA A 46 -18.38 -5.83 -6.78
CA ALA A 46 -17.05 -5.27 -6.96
C ALA A 46 -16.61 -4.41 -5.76
N ALA A 47 -17.52 -3.62 -5.20
CA ALA A 47 -17.26 -2.81 -4.02
C ALA A 47 -17.03 -3.67 -2.78
N VAL A 48 -17.85 -4.70 -2.55
CA VAL A 48 -17.69 -5.61 -1.41
C VAL A 48 -16.35 -6.34 -1.48
N PHE A 49 -15.97 -6.89 -2.64
CA PHE A 49 -14.70 -7.61 -2.76
C PHE A 49 -13.49 -6.67 -2.82
N GLY A 50 -13.58 -5.55 -3.53
CA GLY A 50 -12.50 -4.57 -3.65
C GLY A 50 -12.25 -3.82 -2.34
N MET A 51 -13.26 -3.12 -1.82
CA MET A 51 -13.16 -2.38 -0.56
C MET A 51 -13.11 -3.32 0.64
N GLY A 52 -13.99 -4.31 0.72
CA GLY A 52 -14.03 -5.24 1.85
C GLY A 52 -12.72 -6.00 2.01
N GLY A 53 -12.14 -6.50 0.92
CA GLY A 53 -10.82 -7.14 0.95
C GLY A 53 -9.72 -6.21 1.47
N ALA A 54 -9.71 -4.94 1.04
CA ALA A 54 -8.73 -3.95 1.50
C ALA A 54 -8.88 -3.64 3.00
N PHE A 55 -10.10 -3.46 3.50
CA PHE A 55 -10.36 -3.21 4.92
C PHE A 55 -10.06 -4.42 5.80
N ILE A 56 -10.38 -5.63 5.35
CA ILE A 56 -10.00 -6.88 6.04
C ILE A 56 -8.48 -6.98 6.13
N SER A 57 -7.77 -6.71 5.03
CA SER A 57 -6.31 -6.68 5.02
C SER A 57 -5.74 -5.67 6.01
N LEU A 58 -6.31 -4.46 6.07
CA LEU A 58 -5.92 -3.46 7.06
C LEU A 58 -6.20 -3.90 8.51
N ALA A 59 -7.36 -4.51 8.77
CA ALA A 59 -7.73 -5.00 10.10
C ALA A 59 -6.75 -6.08 10.58
N MET A 60 -6.35 -6.98 9.69
CA MET A 60 -5.44 -8.08 9.98
C MET A 60 -3.97 -7.65 9.97
N SER A 61 -3.63 -6.50 9.40
CA SER A 61 -2.24 -6.07 9.14
C SER A 61 -1.32 -6.16 10.35
N LYS A 62 -1.78 -5.73 11.54
CA LYS A 62 -1.00 -5.78 12.78
C LYS A 62 -0.77 -7.22 13.28
N MET A 63 -1.80 -8.06 13.18
CA MET A 63 -1.70 -9.47 13.56
C MET A 63 -0.76 -10.21 12.61
N ILE A 64 -0.92 -10.00 11.30
CA ILE A 64 -0.06 -10.58 10.27
C ILE A 64 1.38 -10.12 10.48
N ALA A 65 1.62 -8.82 10.69
CA ALA A 65 2.96 -8.29 10.88
C ALA A 65 3.67 -8.92 12.08
N LYS A 66 3.00 -9.03 13.23
CA LYS A 66 3.58 -9.69 14.42
C LYS A 66 3.90 -11.15 14.16
N TRP A 67 2.99 -11.87 13.51
CA TRP A 67 3.15 -13.30 13.23
C TRP A 67 4.25 -13.56 12.20
N SER A 68 4.28 -12.79 11.11
CA SER A 68 5.23 -12.97 10.00
C SER A 68 6.66 -12.62 10.39
N THR A 69 6.87 -11.65 11.28
CA THR A 69 8.21 -11.25 11.72
C THR A 69 8.60 -11.87 13.07
N GLY A 70 7.68 -12.56 13.76
CA GLY A 70 7.91 -13.01 15.13
C GLY A 70 8.17 -11.86 16.12
N ALA A 71 7.62 -10.67 15.85
CA ALA A 71 7.90 -9.47 16.65
C ALA A 71 7.45 -9.64 18.11
N ARG A 72 8.37 -9.33 19.04
CA ARG A 72 8.12 -9.34 20.48
C ARG A 72 7.74 -7.93 20.92
N VAL A 73 6.50 -7.77 21.37
CA VAL A 73 6.01 -6.49 21.89
C VAL A 73 6.63 -6.22 23.26
N ILE A 74 7.14 -5.00 23.44
CA ILE A 74 7.71 -4.54 24.71
C ILE A 74 6.55 -4.06 25.60
N GLU A 75 6.07 -4.92 26.48
CA GLU A 75 5.08 -4.54 27.50
C GLU A 75 5.74 -3.79 28.67
N GLN A 76 6.91 -4.28 29.10
CA GLN A 76 7.75 -3.67 30.13
C GLN A 76 9.21 -3.71 29.68
N PRO A 77 9.89 -2.55 29.55
CA PRO A 77 11.29 -2.52 29.13
C PRO A 77 12.20 -3.26 30.12
N GLN A 78 12.96 -4.23 29.64
CA GLN A 78 13.85 -5.06 30.46
C GLN A 78 15.27 -4.49 30.54
N ASN A 79 15.66 -3.63 29.59
CA ASN A 79 16.99 -3.04 29.50
C ASN A 79 16.93 -1.55 29.09
N GLU A 80 18.08 -0.88 29.11
CA GLU A 80 18.19 0.54 28.77
C GLU A 80 17.79 0.83 27.32
N SER A 81 18.18 -0.03 26.38
CA SER A 81 17.87 0.13 24.96
C SER A 81 16.37 0.06 24.68
N GLU A 82 15.66 -0.90 25.27
CA GLU A 82 14.20 -1.01 25.18
C GLU A 82 13.51 0.19 25.82
N ARG A 83 14.01 0.65 26.97
CA ARG A 83 13.45 1.82 27.65
C ARG A 83 13.59 3.07 26.79
N TRP A 84 14.78 3.29 26.25
CA TRP A 84 15.06 4.39 25.33
C TRP A 84 14.20 4.32 24.05
N LEU A 85 14.00 3.12 23.50
CA LEU A 85 13.18 2.90 22.31
C LEU A 85 11.72 3.26 22.58
N VAL A 86 11.14 2.74 23.65
CA VAL A 86 9.75 3.02 24.07
C VAL A 86 9.57 4.50 24.39
N ASP A 87 10.52 5.13 25.09
CA ASP A 87 10.45 6.56 25.43
C ASP A 87 10.55 7.45 24.19
N THR A 88 11.36 7.06 23.21
CA THR A 88 11.50 7.77 21.94
C THR A 88 10.24 7.69 21.10
N VAL A 89 9.65 6.49 20.96
CA VAL A 89 8.34 6.33 20.31
C VAL A 89 7.27 7.14 21.03
N ARG A 90 7.25 7.15 22.37
CA ARG A 90 6.30 7.94 23.16
C ARG A 90 6.42 9.43 22.87
N ARG A 91 7.65 9.97 22.86
CA ARG A 91 7.91 11.39 22.56
C ARG A 91 7.46 11.75 21.13
N HIS A 92 7.76 10.91 20.15
CA HIS A 92 7.31 11.14 18.77
C HIS A 92 5.79 11.06 18.62
N ALA A 93 5.14 10.08 19.25
CA ALA A 93 3.68 9.95 19.25
C ALA A 93 3.00 11.19 19.87
N GLN A 94 3.54 11.71 20.98
CA GLN A 94 3.07 12.95 21.61
C GLN A 94 3.25 14.16 20.70
N ASN A 95 4.43 14.34 20.11
CA ASN A 95 4.71 15.44 19.18
C ASN A 95 3.80 15.38 17.94
N ALA A 96 3.45 14.18 17.49
CA ALA A 96 2.57 13.95 16.36
C ALA A 96 1.07 13.99 16.70
N GLY A 97 0.70 14.08 17.99
CA GLY A 97 -0.68 14.11 18.45
C GLY A 97 -1.45 12.81 18.20
N ILE A 98 -0.78 11.65 18.31
CA ILE A 98 -1.39 10.32 18.15
C ILE A 98 -1.35 9.51 19.44
N GLY A 99 -2.18 8.48 19.54
CA GLY A 99 -2.09 7.51 20.63
C GLY A 99 -0.77 6.74 20.61
N MET A 100 -0.32 6.28 21.78
CA MET A 100 0.93 5.52 21.92
C MET A 100 0.86 4.22 21.09
N PRO A 101 1.74 4.04 20.09
CA PRO A 101 1.85 2.77 19.39
C PRO A 101 2.39 1.67 20.31
N GLU A 102 2.01 0.43 20.03
CA GLU A 102 2.77 -0.71 20.53
C GLU A 102 4.19 -0.66 19.94
N VAL A 103 5.18 -0.95 20.77
CA VAL A 103 6.59 -1.00 20.34
C VAL A 103 7.04 -2.44 20.37
N ALA A 104 7.63 -2.91 19.28
CA ALA A 104 8.12 -4.27 19.19
C ALA A 104 9.52 -4.35 18.61
N ILE A 105 10.25 -5.40 18.99
CA ILE A 105 11.52 -5.77 18.39
C ILE A 105 11.36 -7.13 17.72
N TYR A 106 11.89 -7.27 16.51
CA TYR A 106 11.96 -8.56 15.82
C TYR A 106 13.39 -8.88 15.44
N ASP A 107 13.72 -10.16 15.38
CA ASP A 107 15.06 -10.59 15.04
C ASP A 107 15.24 -10.66 13.53
N ALA A 108 16.09 -9.79 13.00
CA ALA A 108 16.42 -9.71 11.58
C ALA A 108 17.74 -8.95 11.42
N PRO A 109 18.72 -9.47 10.66
CA PRO A 109 20.02 -8.81 10.46
C PRO A 109 19.92 -7.54 9.61
N GLU A 110 18.87 -7.36 8.83
CA GLU A 110 18.66 -6.19 7.98
C GLU A 110 18.29 -4.95 8.82
N MET A 111 18.74 -3.76 8.41
CA MET A 111 18.33 -2.51 9.05
C MET A 111 16.93 -2.11 8.58
N ASN A 112 15.92 -2.54 9.34
CA ASN A 112 14.52 -2.27 8.99
C ASN A 112 13.67 -1.88 10.20
N ALA A 113 12.70 -1.00 9.97
CA ALA A 113 11.62 -0.64 10.88
C ALA A 113 10.34 -0.43 10.07
N PHE A 114 9.19 -0.67 10.68
CA PHE A 114 7.91 -0.43 10.02
C PHE A 114 6.83 -0.06 11.02
N ALA A 115 5.85 0.71 10.56
CA ALA A 115 4.60 0.96 11.28
C ALA A 115 3.38 0.38 10.58
N THR A 116 2.43 -0.14 11.37
CA THR A 116 1.14 -0.61 10.86
C THR A 116 0.03 -0.41 11.89
N GLY A 117 -1.22 -0.32 11.42
CA GLY A 117 -2.37 -0.12 12.30
C GLY A 117 -3.57 0.44 11.56
N MET A 118 -4.76 0.03 12.04
CA MET A 118 -6.02 0.47 11.44
C MET A 118 -6.39 1.90 11.86
N THR A 119 -5.88 2.39 12.99
CA THR A 119 -6.17 3.74 13.48
C THR A 119 -4.91 4.39 14.04
N LYS A 120 -4.92 5.74 14.10
CA LYS A 120 -3.83 6.51 14.72
C LYS A 120 -3.64 6.22 16.21
N ASN A 121 -4.68 5.69 16.87
CA ASN A 121 -4.68 5.42 18.30
C ASN A 121 -4.42 3.94 18.64
N SER A 122 -4.32 3.08 17.62
CA SER A 122 -3.99 1.67 17.77
C SER A 122 -3.11 1.26 16.59
N SER A 123 -1.82 1.50 16.76
CA SER A 123 -0.77 1.17 15.81
C SER A 123 0.32 0.34 16.48
N LEU A 124 1.22 -0.19 15.67
CA LEU A 124 2.40 -0.95 16.03
C LEU A 124 3.58 -0.31 15.29
N VAL A 125 4.67 -0.05 16.00
CA VAL A 125 5.98 0.30 15.46
C VAL A 125 6.93 -0.82 15.83
N ALA A 126 7.50 -1.48 14.83
CA ALA A 126 8.40 -2.60 15.02
C ALA A 126 9.79 -2.29 14.46
N VAL A 127 10.83 -2.67 15.17
CA VAL A 127 12.23 -2.43 14.82
C VAL A 127 13.02 -3.73 14.80
N SER A 128 13.86 -3.92 13.80
CA SER A 128 14.76 -5.08 13.70
C SER A 128 15.94 -5.00 14.67
N SER A 129 16.45 -6.16 15.10
CA SER A 129 17.72 -6.26 15.83
C SER A 129 18.89 -5.66 15.02
N GLY A 130 18.92 -5.88 13.71
CA GLY A 130 19.91 -5.33 12.79
C GLY A 130 19.93 -3.81 12.76
N LEU A 131 18.77 -3.15 12.77
CA LEU A 131 18.69 -1.68 12.83
C LEU A 131 19.29 -1.14 14.12
N LEU A 132 18.94 -1.73 15.28
CA LEU A 132 19.44 -1.30 16.58
C LEU A 132 20.95 -1.53 16.76
N GLN A 133 21.52 -2.51 16.07
CA GLN A 133 22.96 -2.83 16.14
C GLN A 133 23.81 -1.98 15.18
N GLN A 134 23.25 -1.60 14.03
CA GLN A 134 24.01 -0.99 12.94
C GLN A 134 23.83 0.52 12.80
N MET A 135 22.81 1.10 13.43
CA MET A 135 22.56 2.54 13.45
C MET A 135 22.79 3.12 14.84
N ASP A 136 23.25 4.37 14.89
CA ASP A 136 23.34 5.12 16.14
C ASP A 136 21.96 5.61 16.62
N ARG A 137 21.87 6.05 17.88
CA ARG A 137 20.59 6.47 18.47
C ARG A 137 19.95 7.66 17.75
N GLU A 138 20.72 8.57 17.15
CA GLU A 138 20.17 9.71 16.42
C GLU A 138 19.52 9.26 15.11
N GLN A 139 20.20 8.38 14.38
CA GLN A 139 19.70 7.76 13.16
C GLN A 139 18.42 6.96 13.43
N VAL A 140 18.42 6.12 14.46
CA VAL A 140 17.23 5.33 14.84
C VAL A 140 16.09 6.25 15.28
N THR A 141 16.37 7.32 16.02
CA THR A 141 15.35 8.33 16.40
C THR A 141 14.71 8.94 15.15
N ALA A 142 15.50 9.23 14.11
CA ALA A 142 14.97 9.75 12.84
C ALA A 142 14.11 8.73 12.09
N VAL A 143 14.53 7.47 12.02
CA VAL A 143 13.74 6.38 11.41
C VAL A 143 12.42 6.19 12.16
N LEU A 144 12.42 6.20 13.49
CA LEU A 144 11.19 6.12 14.28
C LEU A 144 10.29 7.34 14.03
N GLY A 145 10.87 8.53 13.89
CA GLY A 145 10.13 9.73 13.51
C GLY A 145 9.45 9.59 12.14
N HIS A 146 10.12 8.97 11.17
CA HIS A 146 9.56 8.66 9.86
C HIS A 146 8.37 7.68 9.96
N GLU A 147 8.53 6.58 10.69
CA GLU A 147 7.46 5.60 10.91
C GLU A 147 6.24 6.19 11.65
N ILE A 148 6.49 7.04 12.65
CA ILE A 148 5.42 7.78 13.33
C ILE A 148 4.75 8.78 12.39
N GLY A 149 5.52 9.39 11.49
CA GLY A 149 4.98 10.21 10.40
C GLY A 149 3.93 9.47 9.58
N HIS A 150 4.18 8.21 9.23
CA HIS A 150 3.19 7.39 8.52
C HIS A 150 1.89 7.18 9.30
N VAL A 151 2.00 6.84 10.58
CA VAL A 151 0.83 6.66 11.46
C VAL A 151 0.07 7.98 11.61
N ALA A 152 0.77 9.07 11.90
CA ALA A 152 0.19 10.39 12.12
C ALA A 152 -0.51 10.94 10.88
N ASN A 153 0.01 10.64 9.69
CA ASN A 153 -0.62 11.02 8.43
C ASN A 153 -1.83 10.14 8.07
N GLY A 154 -2.02 9.00 8.72
CA GLY A 154 -3.08 8.04 8.40
C GLY A 154 -2.82 7.31 7.08
N ASP A 155 -1.55 7.01 6.83
CA ASP A 155 -1.08 6.51 5.55
C ASP A 155 -1.61 5.10 5.26
N MET A 156 -1.76 4.27 6.29
CA MET A 156 -2.28 2.90 6.20
C MET A 156 -3.73 2.94 5.70
N VAL A 157 -4.59 3.72 6.35
CA VAL A 157 -6.01 3.88 5.97
C VAL A 157 -6.14 4.51 4.58
N THR A 158 -5.34 5.53 4.28
CA THR A 158 -5.41 6.22 2.98
C THR A 158 -4.98 5.29 1.85
N LEU A 159 -3.93 4.48 2.05
CA LEU A 159 -3.50 3.49 1.06
C LEU A 159 -4.54 2.39 0.88
N THR A 160 -5.12 1.90 1.98
CA THR A 160 -6.22 0.93 1.96
C THR A 160 -7.42 1.44 1.18
N LEU A 161 -7.80 2.70 1.38
CA LEU A 161 -8.89 3.34 0.65
C LEU A 161 -8.58 3.44 -0.86
N ILE A 162 -7.37 3.87 -1.23
CA ILE A 162 -6.93 3.93 -2.63
C ILE A 162 -6.92 2.52 -3.25
N GLN A 163 -6.35 1.53 -2.57
CA GLN A 163 -6.31 0.15 -3.04
C GLN A 163 -7.72 -0.44 -3.16
N GLY A 164 -8.61 -0.20 -2.19
CA GLY A 164 -9.97 -0.73 -2.22
C GLY A 164 -10.78 -0.19 -3.41
N VAL A 165 -10.65 1.10 -3.70
CA VAL A 165 -11.24 1.72 -4.90
C VAL A 165 -10.64 1.12 -6.16
N LEU A 166 -9.32 1.07 -6.28
CA LEU A 166 -8.67 0.56 -7.47
C LEU A 166 -9.01 -0.92 -7.71
N ASN A 167 -9.04 -1.74 -6.66
CA ASN A 167 -9.46 -3.14 -6.75
C ASN A 167 -10.92 -3.26 -7.21
N THR A 168 -11.80 -2.40 -6.69
CA THR A 168 -13.21 -2.33 -7.14
C THR A 168 -13.29 -2.03 -8.64
N LEU A 169 -12.54 -1.04 -9.11
CA LEU A 169 -12.49 -0.66 -10.52
C LEU A 169 -11.89 -1.77 -11.39
N VAL A 170 -10.82 -2.44 -10.94
CA VAL A 170 -10.19 -3.57 -11.64
C VAL A 170 -11.19 -4.73 -11.78
N ILE A 171 -11.86 -5.10 -10.70
CA ILE A 171 -12.87 -6.19 -10.68
C ILE A 171 -14.02 -5.88 -11.64
N LEU A 172 -14.52 -4.65 -11.60
CA LEU A 172 -15.61 -4.16 -12.44
C LEU A 172 -15.20 -4.15 -13.91
N ALA A 173 -14.10 -3.45 -14.24
CA ALA A 173 -13.62 -3.29 -15.61
C ALA A 173 -13.28 -4.64 -16.25
N ALA A 174 -12.59 -5.54 -15.52
CA ALA A 174 -12.24 -6.86 -16.04
C ALA A 174 -13.49 -7.69 -16.38
N ARG A 175 -14.55 -7.59 -15.58
CA ARG A 175 -15.82 -8.29 -15.83
C ARG A 175 -16.63 -7.66 -16.95
N ILE A 176 -16.59 -6.33 -17.11
CA ILE A 176 -17.26 -5.66 -18.24
C ILE A 176 -16.54 -6.01 -19.55
N VAL A 177 -15.23 -5.76 -19.63
CA VAL A 177 -14.43 -6.02 -20.83
C VAL A 177 -14.37 -7.51 -21.14
N GLY A 178 -14.23 -8.36 -20.12
CA GLY A 178 -14.20 -9.81 -20.32
C GLY A 178 -15.48 -10.34 -20.96
N ARG A 179 -16.64 -9.72 -20.69
CA ARG A 179 -17.90 -10.05 -21.37
C ARG A 179 -17.96 -9.56 -22.80
N LEU A 180 -17.48 -8.35 -23.08
CA LEU A 180 -17.41 -7.85 -24.45
C LEU A 180 -16.56 -8.78 -25.32
N VAL A 181 -15.40 -9.20 -24.79
CA VAL A 181 -14.51 -10.16 -25.45
C VAL A 181 -15.19 -11.53 -25.62
N ASP A 182 -15.84 -12.06 -24.57
CA ASP A 182 -16.59 -13.33 -24.61
C ASP A 182 -17.73 -13.31 -25.65
N SER A 183 -18.52 -12.23 -25.69
CA SER A 183 -19.62 -12.06 -26.67
C SER A 183 -19.13 -11.94 -28.12
N TRP A 184 -17.98 -11.30 -28.33
CA TRP A 184 -17.38 -11.18 -29.65
C TRP A 184 -16.79 -12.52 -30.14
N MET A 185 -16.15 -13.28 -29.25
CA MET A 185 -15.62 -14.61 -29.57
C MET A 185 -16.72 -15.67 -29.75
N ALA A 186 -17.85 -15.54 -29.04
CA ALA A 186 -18.98 -16.47 -29.14
C ALA A 186 -19.79 -16.35 -30.45
N GLY A 187 -19.59 -15.29 -31.25
CA GLY A 187 -20.05 -15.20 -32.63
C GLY A 187 -21.56 -15.40 -32.84
N GLY A 188 -22.41 -15.02 -31.87
CA GLY A 188 -23.87 -15.14 -31.99
C GLY A 188 -24.42 -16.56 -31.85
N ARG A 189 -23.65 -17.53 -31.33
CA ARG A 189 -24.20 -18.82 -30.93
C ARG A 189 -25.00 -18.66 -29.64
N ASP A 190 -26.29 -18.93 -29.76
CA ASP A 190 -27.29 -18.88 -28.69
C ASP A 190 -26.95 -19.94 -27.63
N ASP A 191 -26.19 -19.54 -26.60
CA ASP A 191 -25.74 -20.40 -25.52
C ASP A 191 -26.89 -20.67 -24.54
N ASN A 192 -27.76 -21.60 -24.94
CA ASN A 192 -28.79 -22.21 -24.08
C ASN A 192 -28.18 -23.17 -23.02
N ARG A 193 -26.92 -22.97 -22.63
CA ARG A 193 -26.23 -23.65 -21.52
C ARG A 193 -25.74 -22.59 -20.55
N GLY A 194 -26.55 -22.34 -19.52
CA GLY A 194 -26.37 -21.29 -18.49
C GLY A 194 -25.14 -21.43 -17.58
N GLY A 195 -23.94 -21.52 -18.14
CA GLY A 195 -22.68 -21.50 -17.41
C GLY A 195 -21.64 -20.72 -18.19
N SER A 196 -21.13 -19.64 -17.60
CA SER A 196 -19.99 -18.92 -18.15
C SER A 196 -18.82 -19.90 -18.34
N GLY A 197 -18.43 -20.17 -19.58
CA GLY A 197 -17.40 -21.16 -19.89
C GLY A 197 -16.05 -20.80 -19.27
N ILE A 198 -15.16 -21.80 -19.16
CA ILE A 198 -13.77 -21.63 -18.67
C ILE A 198 -13.06 -20.48 -19.41
N GLY A 199 -13.37 -20.27 -20.69
CA GLY A 199 -12.85 -19.17 -21.50
C GLY A 199 -13.11 -17.78 -20.90
N TYR A 200 -14.35 -17.49 -20.48
CA TYR A 200 -14.66 -16.22 -19.81
C TYR A 200 -13.87 -16.03 -18.52
N PHE A 201 -13.77 -17.09 -17.70
CA PHE A 201 -13.03 -17.02 -16.45
C PHE A 201 -11.55 -16.69 -16.69
N VAL A 202 -10.92 -17.36 -17.67
CA VAL A 202 -9.54 -17.09 -18.08
C VAL A 202 -9.38 -15.66 -18.58
N VAL A 203 -10.28 -15.17 -19.45
CA VAL A 203 -10.24 -13.79 -19.96
C VAL A 203 -10.35 -12.78 -18.81
N VAL A 204 -11.32 -12.95 -17.90
CA VAL A 204 -11.48 -12.06 -16.75
C VAL A 204 -10.25 -12.11 -15.84
N MET A 205 -9.64 -13.28 -15.64
CA MET A 205 -8.41 -13.40 -14.84
C MET A 205 -7.25 -12.64 -15.48
N VAL A 206 -7.03 -12.80 -16.79
CA VAL A 206 -5.99 -12.06 -17.53
C VAL A 206 -6.24 -10.55 -17.46
N LEU A 207 -7.49 -10.11 -17.67
CA LEU A 207 -7.85 -8.70 -17.59
C LEU A 207 -7.66 -8.12 -16.17
N GLN A 208 -7.95 -8.89 -15.13
CA GLN A 208 -7.67 -8.47 -13.75
C GLN A 208 -6.17 -8.29 -13.50
N LEU A 209 -5.33 -9.18 -14.02
CA LEU A 209 -3.87 -9.03 -13.91
C LEU A 209 -3.38 -7.77 -14.64
N VAL A 210 -3.87 -7.55 -15.87
CA VAL A 210 -3.50 -6.37 -16.67
C VAL A 210 -3.96 -5.07 -16.02
N PHE A 211 -5.24 -4.96 -15.64
CA PHE A 211 -5.75 -3.77 -14.97
C PHE A 211 -5.15 -3.58 -13.58
N GLY A 212 -4.86 -4.68 -12.86
CA GLY A 212 -4.13 -4.66 -11.60
C GLY A 212 -2.72 -4.09 -11.74
N LEU A 213 -2.03 -4.37 -12.86
CA LEU A 213 -0.73 -3.76 -13.16
C LEU A 213 -0.83 -2.24 -13.32
N PHE A 214 -1.87 -1.73 -13.99
CA PHE A 214 -2.08 -0.28 -14.10
C PHE A 214 -2.46 0.34 -12.75
N ALA A 215 -3.31 -0.34 -11.96
CA ALA A 215 -3.65 0.09 -10.61
C ALA A 215 -2.41 0.18 -9.70
N SER A 216 -1.46 -0.76 -9.82
CA SER A 216 -0.25 -0.76 -9.00
C SER A 216 0.65 0.46 -9.27
N ILE A 217 0.69 0.98 -10.50
CA ILE A 217 1.42 2.22 -10.83
C ILE A 217 0.86 3.41 -10.04
N ILE A 218 -0.48 3.51 -9.93
CA ILE A 218 -1.14 4.57 -9.16
C ILE A 218 -0.82 4.43 -7.67
N VAL A 219 -0.89 3.21 -7.13
CA VAL A 219 -0.52 2.92 -5.73
C VAL A 219 0.94 3.26 -5.46
N ALA A 220 1.85 2.89 -6.37
CA ALA A 220 3.28 3.15 -6.27
C ALA A 220 3.58 4.66 -6.31
N ALA A 221 2.94 5.41 -7.21
CA ALA A 221 3.07 6.86 -7.26
C ALA A 221 2.61 7.53 -5.95
N PHE A 222 1.48 7.11 -5.39
CA PHE A 222 1.01 7.62 -4.10
C PHE A 222 1.94 7.23 -2.94
N SER A 223 2.49 6.02 -2.98
CA SER A 223 3.45 5.54 -1.97
C SER A 223 4.71 6.39 -1.99
N ARG A 224 5.27 6.69 -3.18
CA ARG A 224 6.45 7.56 -3.33
C ARG A 224 6.24 8.96 -2.77
N TRP A 225 5.11 9.59 -3.07
CA TRP A 225 4.80 10.93 -2.55
C TRP A 225 4.77 10.99 -1.01
N ARG A 226 4.29 9.91 -0.40
CA ARG A 226 4.11 9.78 1.04
C ARG A 226 5.42 9.61 1.79
N GLU A 227 6.39 8.93 1.20
CA GLU A 227 7.75 8.79 1.76
C GLU A 227 8.40 10.14 2.01
N PHE A 228 8.32 11.08 1.07
CA PHE A 228 8.86 12.43 1.27
C PHE A 228 8.21 13.18 2.45
N ARG A 229 6.92 12.94 2.68
CA ARG A 229 6.21 13.53 3.82
C ARG A 229 6.60 12.86 5.13
N ALA A 230 6.85 11.56 5.13
CA ALA A 230 7.35 10.85 6.29
C ALA A 230 8.81 11.23 6.60
N ASP A 231 9.65 11.46 5.60
CA ASP A 231 11.00 12.02 5.77
C ASP A 231 10.99 13.40 6.41
N ALA A 232 10.07 14.26 5.98
CA ALA A 232 9.87 15.56 6.60
C ALA A 232 9.47 15.41 8.09
N ALA A 233 8.64 14.42 8.43
CA ALA A 233 8.29 14.14 9.83
C ALA A 233 9.49 13.61 10.64
N GLY A 234 10.27 12.68 10.08
CA GLY A 234 11.52 12.21 10.69
C GLY A 234 12.50 13.36 10.95
N ALA A 235 12.70 14.24 9.98
CA ALA A 235 13.53 15.44 10.11
C ALA A 235 12.96 16.44 11.13
N GLN A 236 11.63 16.62 11.20
CA GLN A 236 10.98 17.50 12.17
C GLN A 236 11.16 16.97 13.61
N PHE A 237 11.11 15.66 13.80
CA PHE A 237 11.13 15.06 15.13
C PHE A 237 12.52 14.75 15.67
N ALA A 238 13.47 14.41 14.81
CA ALA A 238 14.83 14.01 15.19
C ALA A 238 15.92 14.97 14.70
N GLY A 239 15.56 15.93 13.84
CA GLY A 239 16.49 16.83 13.18
C GLY A 239 16.85 16.37 11.77
N ARG A 240 17.01 17.34 10.86
CA ARG A 240 17.32 17.11 9.45
C ARG A 240 18.64 16.35 9.25
N GLY A 241 19.66 16.68 10.05
CA GLY A 241 20.96 16.00 10.00
C GLY A 241 20.87 14.51 10.34
N ALA A 242 20.11 14.17 11.38
CA ALA A 242 19.88 12.79 11.81
C ALA A 242 19.14 11.98 10.73
N MET A 243 18.10 12.56 10.10
CA MET A 243 17.37 11.89 9.02
C MET A 243 18.25 11.67 7.78
N ILE A 244 19.05 12.65 7.37
CA ILE A 244 20.00 12.50 6.27
C ILE A 244 21.04 11.42 6.59
N SER A 245 21.61 11.44 7.79
CA SER A 245 22.57 10.44 8.27
C SER A 245 21.96 9.03 8.24
N ALA A 246 20.72 8.88 8.68
CA ALA A 246 20.00 7.60 8.64
C ALA A 246 19.82 7.07 7.21
N LEU A 247 19.39 7.92 6.26
CA LEU A 247 19.23 7.54 4.85
C LEU A 247 20.58 7.18 4.21
N GLN A 248 21.65 7.90 4.54
CA GLN A 248 23.01 7.58 4.07
C GLN A 248 23.48 6.23 4.62
N ARG A 249 23.18 5.93 5.89
CA ARG A 249 23.50 4.65 6.51
C ARG A 249 22.76 3.49 5.84
N LEU A 250 21.47 3.67 5.53
CA LEU A 250 20.68 2.71 4.75
C LEU A 250 21.27 2.50 3.35
N LYS A 251 21.71 3.58 2.68
CA LYS A 251 22.37 3.49 1.36
C LYS A 251 23.68 2.71 1.41
N GLY A 252 24.46 2.88 2.47
CA GLY A 252 25.76 2.20 2.62
C GLY A 252 25.66 0.70 2.88
N ASN A 253 24.51 0.21 3.34
CA ASN A 253 24.31 -1.19 3.73
C ASN A 253 23.56 -1.99 2.65
N HIS A 254 24.15 -2.08 1.47
CA HIS A 254 23.74 -3.08 0.47
C HIS A 254 24.33 -4.45 0.86
N GLY A 255 23.87 -5.02 1.98
CA GLY A 255 23.87 -6.48 2.12
C GLY A 255 22.98 -7.05 1.01
N GLU A 256 23.40 -8.14 0.36
CA GLU A 256 22.74 -8.75 -0.79
C GLU A 256 21.21 -8.73 -0.63
N SER A 257 20.53 -7.95 -1.49
CA SER A 257 19.08 -8.00 -1.56
C SER A 257 18.68 -9.40 -1.99
N THR A 258 18.13 -10.18 -1.07
CA THR A 258 17.57 -11.52 -1.30
C THR A 258 16.22 -11.47 -2.03
N LEU A 259 15.79 -10.29 -2.48
CA LEU A 259 14.61 -10.17 -3.33
C LEU A 259 14.91 -10.85 -4.67
N PRO A 260 14.10 -11.83 -5.11
CA PRO A 260 14.30 -12.46 -6.39
C PRO A 260 14.28 -11.39 -7.48
N GLN A 261 15.36 -11.33 -8.27
CA GLN A 261 15.47 -10.50 -9.46
C GLN A 261 14.55 -11.03 -10.58
N THR A 262 13.24 -11.11 -10.32
CA THR A 262 12.27 -11.63 -11.29
C THR A 262 12.07 -10.69 -12.48
N ILE A 263 12.79 -9.55 -12.52
CA ILE A 263 12.88 -8.64 -13.68
C ILE A 263 14.14 -8.90 -14.54
N ALA A 264 15.03 -9.83 -14.16
CA ALA A 264 16.15 -10.24 -15.01
C ALA A 264 15.75 -11.24 -16.12
N ALA A 265 14.52 -11.77 -16.08
CA ALA A 265 14.07 -12.83 -17.00
C ALA A 265 13.84 -12.37 -18.45
N PHE A 266 13.82 -11.06 -18.74
CA PHE A 266 13.59 -10.54 -20.10
C PHE A 266 14.82 -9.96 -20.80
N GLY A 267 16.00 -9.93 -20.16
CA GLY A 267 17.25 -9.57 -20.85
C GLY A 267 17.32 -8.16 -21.46
N ILE A 268 16.45 -7.23 -21.05
CA ILE A 268 16.47 -5.84 -21.54
C ILE A 268 17.05 -4.95 -20.42
N SER A 269 18.21 -4.36 -20.67
CA SER A 269 18.80 -3.29 -19.85
C SER A 269 18.86 -2.00 -20.66
N GLY A 270 18.43 -0.87 -20.06
CA GLY A 270 18.48 0.45 -20.70
C GLY A 270 17.59 1.51 -20.03
N PRO A 271 17.67 2.79 -20.44
CA PRO A 271 16.97 3.92 -19.79
C PRO A 271 15.45 3.78 -19.74
N LEU A 272 14.86 3.10 -20.73
CA LEU A 272 13.43 2.76 -20.76
C LEU A 272 13.06 1.80 -19.63
N THR A 273 13.95 0.86 -19.28
CA THR A 273 13.73 -0.07 -18.17
C THR A 273 13.85 0.63 -16.82
N ASP A 274 14.68 1.66 -16.70
CA ASP A 274 14.77 2.46 -15.48
C ASP A 274 13.52 3.34 -15.29
N GLY A 275 12.99 3.90 -16.38
CA GLY A 275 11.70 4.60 -16.38
C GLY A 275 10.54 3.67 -15.99
N LEU A 276 10.47 2.47 -16.58
CA LEU A 276 9.45 1.46 -16.25
C LEU A 276 9.59 0.94 -14.81
N LYS A 277 10.81 0.65 -14.34
CA LYS A 277 11.07 0.28 -12.94
C LYS A 277 10.57 1.37 -12.00
N ARG A 278 10.86 2.65 -12.30
CA ARG A 278 10.42 3.79 -11.49
C ARG A 278 8.90 3.89 -11.35
N LEU A 279 8.13 3.45 -12.35
CA LEU A 279 6.67 3.43 -12.26
C LEU A 279 6.18 2.47 -11.17
N PHE A 280 6.83 1.31 -11.03
CA PHE A 280 6.46 0.26 -10.07
C PHE A 280 7.16 0.36 -8.71
N MET A 281 8.14 1.25 -8.53
CA MET A 281 8.81 1.46 -7.24
C MET A 281 7.87 2.09 -6.22
N SER A 282 7.67 1.42 -5.07
CA SER A 282 6.89 1.95 -3.93
C SER A 282 7.63 3.01 -3.13
N HIS A 283 8.97 2.98 -3.13
CA HIS A 283 9.83 3.96 -2.46
C HIS A 283 10.65 4.75 -3.50
N PRO A 284 10.80 6.08 -3.33
CA PRO A 284 11.74 6.85 -4.15
C PRO A 284 13.18 6.42 -3.87
N PRO A 285 14.10 6.59 -4.83
CA PRO A 285 15.53 6.38 -4.60
C PRO A 285 16.01 7.18 -3.38
N LEU A 286 16.90 6.59 -2.57
CA LEU A 286 17.44 7.24 -1.36
C LEU A 286 18.11 8.59 -1.69
N ASP A 287 18.76 8.70 -2.85
CA ASP A 287 19.38 9.95 -3.30
C ASP A 287 18.37 11.07 -3.53
N GLU A 288 17.18 10.76 -4.06
CA GLU A 288 16.11 11.75 -4.22
C GLU A 288 15.58 12.21 -2.85
N ARG A 289 15.44 11.29 -1.89
CA ARG A 289 15.00 11.59 -0.52
C ARG A 289 16.01 12.46 0.23
N ILE A 290 17.30 12.11 0.14
CA ILE A 290 18.40 12.89 0.73
C ILE A 290 18.46 14.29 0.11
N ALA A 291 18.39 14.40 -1.22
CA ALA A 291 18.41 15.69 -1.91
C ALA A 291 17.21 16.57 -1.51
N ALA A 292 16.01 15.98 -1.40
CA ALA A 292 14.82 16.69 -0.95
C ALA A 292 15.02 17.28 0.46
N LEU A 293 15.54 16.50 1.41
CA LEU A 293 15.85 16.97 2.76
C LEU A 293 16.95 18.04 2.76
N GLN A 294 17.96 17.93 1.90
CA GLN A 294 19.03 18.92 1.78
C GLN A 294 18.53 20.28 1.25
N SER A 295 17.56 20.23 0.34
CA SER A 295 16.96 21.42 -0.29
C SER A 295 15.83 22.06 0.52
N ALA A 296 15.24 21.35 1.48
CA ALA A 296 14.17 21.87 2.33
C ALA A 296 14.73 22.93 3.29
N ALA A 297 14.29 24.19 3.14
CA ALA A 297 14.68 25.34 3.97
C ALA A 297 14.16 25.23 5.40
#